data_AF-A0A9D4NSQ0-F1
#
_entry.id   AF-A0A9D4NSQ0-F1
#
_cell.length_a   1.000
_cell.length_b   1.000
_cell.length_c   1.000
_cell.angle_alpha   90.00
_cell.angle_beta   90.00
_cell.angle_gamma   90.00
#
_symmetry.space_group_name_H-M   'P 1'
#
loop_
_entity.id
_entity.type
_entity.pdbx_description
1 polymer ?
#
loop_
_entity_poly.entity_id
_entity_poly.type
_entity_poly.pdbx_seq_one_letter_code
_entity_poly.pdbx_strand_id
1 'polypeptide(L)'
;MVFKTRGIPKNIISDRGSIFESTVYNEFCAEKNIHQKFAVPYLHQTNGSIERFFRSFRNIVRSMKIQDEWDKKLNEVLKIYNNTIHTSTGFTPSQLLHGNHEKFECDISDPIDQKLFEKDPIRIANWRTQAKMNLKKNYQSDLESKFKINDYVLIRRKHVKNQPWLGPFKIVETKGSKLFEIAGQNQKKLIVHNNQMKLYINDCTDSDLINVPSRGRPRELD
;
A
#
# COMPACT_ATOMS: atom_id res chain seq x y z
N MET A 1 21.78 6.59 -6.79
CA MET A 1 22.02 7.91 -6.17
C MET A 1 21.21 8.17 -4.88
N VAL A 2 20.09 7.46 -4.64
CA VAL A 2 19.22 7.69 -3.46
C VAL A 2 19.94 7.55 -2.11
N PHE A 3 20.67 6.46 -1.86
CA PHE A 3 21.37 6.25 -0.59
C PHE A 3 22.44 7.31 -0.29
N LYS A 4 23.06 7.87 -1.34
CA LYS A 4 24.03 8.97 -1.19
C LYS A 4 23.35 10.27 -0.76
N THR A 5 22.18 10.57 -1.32
CA THR A 5 21.45 11.82 -1.07
C THR A 5 20.56 11.80 0.18
N ARG A 6 20.06 10.62 0.57
CA ARG A 6 19.04 10.47 1.61
C ARG A 6 19.50 9.66 2.82
N GLY A 7 20.71 9.09 2.75
CA GLY A 7 21.22 8.15 3.74
C GLY A 7 20.72 6.72 3.52
N ILE A 8 21.27 5.82 4.34
CA ILE A 8 20.97 4.39 4.29
C ILE A 8 19.74 4.11 5.19
N PRO A 9 18.67 3.51 4.65
CA PRO A 9 17.50 3.18 5.46
C PRO A 9 17.78 1.99 6.39
N LYS A 10 17.20 1.99 7.58
CA LYS A 10 17.29 0.85 8.51
C LYS A 10 16.56 -0.40 8.02
N ASN A 11 15.44 -0.20 7.30
CA ASN A 11 14.62 -1.28 6.79
C ASN A 11 14.21 -0.98 5.35
N ILE A 12 14.22 -2.00 4.48
CA ILE A 12 13.60 -1.96 3.16
C ILE A 12 12.50 -3.01 3.12
N ILE A 13 11.32 -2.63 2.65
CA ILE A 13 10.22 -3.58 2.43
C ILE A 13 10.00 -3.73 0.94
N SER A 14 10.11 -4.96 0.42
CA SER A 14 9.94 -5.29 -0.99
C SER A 14 8.92 -6.41 -1.17
N ASP A 15 8.47 -6.64 -2.41
CA ASP A 15 7.81 -7.90 -2.74
C ASP A 15 8.85 -9.03 -2.84
N ARG A 16 8.36 -10.25 -3.09
CA ARG A 16 9.17 -11.46 -3.33
C ARG A 16 9.61 -11.59 -4.78
N GLY A 17 9.95 -10.48 -5.42
CA GLY A 17 10.58 -10.50 -6.74
C GLY A 17 11.95 -11.20 -6.66
N SER A 18 12.29 -12.00 -7.66
CA SER A 18 13.54 -12.80 -7.69
C SER A 18 14.80 -11.95 -7.48
N ILE A 19 14.80 -10.70 -7.95
CA ILE A 19 15.91 -9.75 -7.75
C ILE A 19 16.12 -9.46 -6.27
N PHE A 20 15.02 -9.27 -5.53
CA PHE A 20 15.06 -8.98 -4.09
C PHE A 20 15.35 -10.21 -3.24
N GLU A 21 15.16 -11.42 -3.78
CA GLU A 21 15.54 -12.68 -3.12
C GLU A 21 16.96 -13.14 -3.47
N SER A 22 17.63 -12.47 -4.41
CA SER A 22 18.96 -12.85 -4.85
C SER A 22 20.00 -12.76 -3.73
N THR A 23 21.01 -13.63 -3.78
CA THR A 23 22.15 -13.62 -2.84
C THR A 23 22.87 -12.28 -2.87
N VAL A 24 23.10 -11.72 -4.06
CA VAL A 24 23.75 -10.42 -4.28
C VAL A 24 22.99 -9.30 -3.56
N TYR A 25 21.65 -9.29 -3.62
CA TYR A 25 20.87 -8.26 -2.93
C TYR A 25 20.90 -8.41 -1.41
N ASN A 26 20.86 -9.66 -0.91
CA ASN A 26 21.00 -9.94 0.52
C ASN A 26 22.37 -9.52 1.07
N GLU A 27 23.45 -9.81 0.34
CA GLU A 27 24.81 -9.37 0.69
C GLU A 27 24.93 -7.84 0.73
N PHE A 28 24.38 -7.16 -0.28
CA PHE A 28 24.31 -5.70 -0.30
C PHE A 28 23.57 -5.13 0.92
N CYS A 29 22.42 -5.71 1.28
CA CYS A 29 21.67 -5.30 2.47
C CYS A 29 22.46 -5.55 3.75
N ALA A 30 23.14 -6.69 3.88
CA ALA A 30 23.97 -7.01 5.04
C ALA A 30 25.14 -6.04 5.20
N GLU A 31 25.88 -5.75 4.12
CA GLU A 31 27.01 -4.80 4.13
C GLU A 31 26.58 -3.40 4.59
N LYS A 32 25.38 -2.97 4.20
CA LYS A 32 24.83 -1.66 4.55
C LYS A 32 24.01 -1.65 5.85
N ASN A 33 23.97 -2.75 6.61
CA ASN A 33 23.14 -2.90 7.81
C ASN A 33 21.65 -2.57 7.58
N ILE A 34 21.12 -2.98 6.43
CA ILE A 34 19.72 -2.80 6.04
C ILE A 34 18.96 -4.09 6.34
N HIS A 35 17.90 -4.00 7.14
CA HIS A 35 16.99 -5.12 7.35
C HIS A 35 15.97 -5.21 6.22
N GLN A 36 16.11 -6.21 5.36
CA GLN A 36 15.12 -6.50 4.34
C GLN A 36 13.91 -7.22 4.94
N LYS A 37 12.71 -6.76 4.58
CA LYS A 37 11.44 -7.40 4.92
C LYS A 37 10.65 -7.64 3.64
N PHE A 38 10.01 -8.79 3.56
CA PHE A 38 9.12 -9.08 2.44
C PHE A 38 7.68 -8.74 2.78
N ALA A 39 6.99 -8.11 1.84
CA ALA A 39 5.56 -7.91 1.91
C ALA A 39 4.88 -9.29 1.96
N VAL A 40 4.00 -9.49 2.94
CA VAL A 40 3.19 -10.70 3.01
C VAL A 40 2.31 -10.75 1.76
N PRO A 41 2.25 -11.89 1.04
CA PRO A 41 1.33 -12.05 -0.08
C PRO A 41 -0.08 -11.66 0.36
N TYR A 42 -0.78 -10.88 -0.46
CA TYR A 42 -2.13 -10.37 -0.17
C TYR A 42 -2.22 -9.29 0.94
N LEU A 43 -1.11 -8.73 1.41
CA LEU A 43 -1.13 -7.50 2.21
C LEU A 43 -0.97 -6.28 1.29
N HIS A 44 -2.08 -5.87 0.66
CA HIS A 44 -2.21 -4.72 -0.27
C HIS A 44 -1.65 -3.41 0.28
N GLN A 45 -1.37 -3.31 1.58
CA GLN A 45 -0.97 -2.06 2.22
C GLN A 45 0.50 -1.71 1.91
N THR A 46 1.39 -2.71 1.94
CA THR A 46 2.81 -2.52 1.64
C THR A 46 3.01 -2.17 0.17
N ASN A 47 2.34 -2.90 -0.73
CA ASN A 47 2.38 -2.60 -2.16
C ASN A 47 1.53 -1.38 -2.52
N GLY A 48 0.49 -1.09 -1.74
CA GLY A 48 -0.46 0.00 -2.01
C GLY A 48 0.14 1.40 -1.85
N SER A 49 1.24 1.56 -1.12
CA SER A 49 1.99 2.82 -1.09
C SER A 49 2.72 3.06 -2.42
N ILE A 50 3.37 2.03 -2.95
CA ILE A 50 4.06 2.04 -4.24
C ILE A 50 3.05 2.18 -5.40
N GLU A 51 1.93 1.46 -5.36
CA GLU A 51 0.86 1.57 -6.36
C GLU A 51 0.27 2.98 -6.39
N ARG A 52 0.05 3.59 -5.22
CA ARG A 52 -0.40 4.99 -5.13
C ARG A 52 0.64 5.96 -5.69
N PHE A 53 1.92 5.75 -5.38
CA PHE A 53 3.01 6.52 -5.97
C PHE A 53 2.97 6.45 -7.50
N PHE A 54 2.93 5.25 -8.08
CA PHE A 54 2.90 5.08 -9.54
C PHE A 54 1.64 5.66 -10.17
N ARG A 55 0.51 5.62 -9.47
CA ARG A 55 -0.72 6.28 -9.94
C ARG A 55 -0.54 7.80 -10.02
N SER A 56 -0.04 8.42 -8.96
CA SER A 56 0.24 9.86 -8.94
C SER A 56 1.30 10.24 -9.98
N PHE A 57 2.36 9.46 -10.10
CA PHE A 57 3.41 9.64 -11.08
C PHE A 57 2.85 9.67 -12.51
N ARG A 58 2.08 8.64 -12.90
CA ARG A 58 1.45 8.58 -14.24
C ARG A 58 0.50 9.75 -14.48
N ASN A 59 -0.19 10.21 -13.44
CA ASN A 59 -1.08 11.37 -13.57
C ASN A 59 -0.29 12.64 -13.86
N ILE A 60 0.83 12.89 -13.16
CA ILE A 60 1.70 14.05 -13.42
C ILE A 60 2.25 14.00 -14.85
N VAL A 61 2.78 12.85 -15.26
CA VAL A 61 3.30 12.63 -16.63
C VAL A 61 2.24 12.92 -17.69
N ARG A 62 0.99 12.49 -17.48
CA ARG A 62 -0.12 12.75 -18.40
C ARG A 62 -0.51 14.23 -18.43
N SER A 63 -0.58 14.88 -17.27
CA SER A 63 -0.94 16.31 -17.16
C SER A 63 0.07 17.19 -17.86
N MET A 64 1.35 16.83 -17.78
CA MET A 64 2.44 17.53 -18.47
C MET A 64 2.55 17.19 -19.96
N LYS A 65 1.81 16.18 -20.45
CA LYS A 65 1.88 15.66 -21.83
C LYS A 65 3.28 15.20 -22.25
N ILE A 66 3.99 14.52 -21.35
CA ILE A 66 5.38 14.05 -21.54
C ILE A 66 5.48 12.52 -21.54
N GLN A 67 4.45 11.82 -21.98
CA GLN A 67 4.38 10.35 -21.94
C GLN A 67 5.56 9.67 -22.64
N ASP A 68 6.07 10.27 -23.72
CA ASP A 68 7.16 9.71 -24.53
C ASP A 68 8.56 10.16 -24.06
N GLU A 69 8.64 11.13 -23.15
CA GLU A 69 9.90 11.71 -22.64
C GLU A 69 9.95 11.80 -21.11
N TRP A 70 9.15 10.96 -20.44
CA TRP A 70 8.98 10.99 -18.99
C TRP A 70 10.30 10.74 -18.24
N ASP A 71 11.20 9.97 -18.85
CA ASP A 71 12.52 9.61 -18.36
C ASP A 71 13.46 10.82 -18.37
N LYS A 72 13.46 11.61 -19.45
CA LYS A 72 14.25 12.85 -19.58
C LYS A 72 13.78 13.92 -18.58
N LYS A 73 12.47 13.97 -18.31
CA LYS A 73 11.84 14.95 -17.41
C LYS A 73 11.56 14.41 -16.00
N LEU A 74 12.21 13.30 -15.62
CA LEU A 74 11.96 12.65 -14.33
C LEU A 74 12.17 13.60 -13.14
N ASN A 75 13.19 14.46 -13.20
CA ASN A 75 13.45 15.44 -12.13
C ASN A 75 12.30 16.43 -11.96
N GLU A 76 11.69 16.88 -13.06
CA GLU A 76 10.56 17.81 -13.03
C GLU A 76 9.32 17.14 -12.44
N VAL A 77 9.04 15.90 -12.86
CA VAL A 77 7.95 15.09 -12.30
C VAL A 77 8.13 14.85 -10.79
N LEU A 78 9.34 14.52 -10.36
CA LEU A 78 9.67 14.33 -8.94
C LEU A 78 9.56 15.63 -8.15
N LYS A 79 9.93 16.77 -8.74
CA LYS A 79 9.75 18.09 -8.11
C LYS A 79 8.27 18.39 -7.89
N ILE A 80 7.43 18.16 -8.90
CA ILE A 80 5.97 18.34 -8.78
C ILE A 80 5.42 17.41 -7.70
N TYR A 81 5.77 16.12 -7.74
CA TYR A 81 5.32 15.15 -6.75
C TYR A 81 5.71 15.53 -5.32
N ASN A 82 6.98 15.91 -5.10
CA ASN A 82 7.49 16.23 -3.76
C ASN A 82 6.92 17.53 -3.17
N ASN A 83 6.39 18.43 -4.00
CA ASN A 83 5.78 19.69 -3.59
C ASN A 83 4.25 19.72 -3.73
N THR A 84 3.62 18.60 -4.10
CA THR A 84 2.15 18.51 -4.13
C THR A 84 1.63 17.98 -2.79
N ILE A 85 0.57 18.59 -2.25
CA ILE A 85 -0.04 18.13 -1.00
C ILE A 85 -0.71 16.77 -1.25
N HIS A 86 -0.35 15.76 -0.45
CA HIS A 86 -0.99 14.46 -0.52
C HIS A 86 -2.17 14.36 0.43
N THR A 87 -3.32 13.93 -0.09
CA THR A 87 -4.56 13.78 0.71
C THR A 87 -4.41 12.84 1.90
N SER A 88 -3.57 11.81 1.80
CA SER A 88 -3.35 10.83 2.87
C SER A 88 -2.65 11.42 4.10
N THR A 89 -1.77 12.40 3.89
CA THR A 89 -0.95 13.02 4.95
C THR A 89 -1.43 14.43 5.29
N GLY A 90 -2.02 15.15 4.34
CA GLY A 90 -2.34 16.58 4.43
C GLY A 90 -1.14 17.49 4.21
N PHE A 91 0.01 16.94 3.80
CA PHE A 91 1.28 17.66 3.64
C PHE A 91 1.98 17.24 2.36
N THR A 92 2.88 18.10 1.87
CA THR A 92 3.81 17.73 0.79
C THR A 92 4.92 16.82 1.32
N PRO A 93 5.45 15.88 0.50
CA PRO A 93 6.63 15.10 0.88
C PRO A 93 7.85 15.95 1.27
N SER A 94 8.09 17.07 0.58
CA SER A 94 9.21 17.97 0.88
C SER A 94 9.08 18.64 2.25
N GLN A 95 7.87 19.08 2.64
CA GLN A 95 7.63 19.62 3.98
C GLN A 95 7.93 18.60 5.08
N LEU A 96 7.53 17.34 4.91
CA LEU A 96 7.77 16.29 5.90
C LEU A 96 9.25 15.89 6.00
N LEU A 97 9.97 15.99 4.88
CA LEU A 97 11.36 15.53 4.78
C LEU A 97 12.37 16.63 5.14
N HIS A 98 12.19 17.84 4.62
CA HIS A 98 13.13 18.96 4.72
C HIS A 98 12.62 20.13 5.56
N GLY A 99 11.32 20.16 5.86
CA GLY A 99 10.69 21.30 6.53
C GLY A 99 10.36 22.49 5.62
N ASN A 100 10.61 22.38 4.32
CA ASN A 100 10.46 23.47 3.36
C ASN A 100 9.57 23.03 2.17
N HIS A 101 8.83 23.99 1.63
CA HIS A 101 8.25 23.89 0.29
C HIS A 101 9.30 24.38 -0.70
N GLU A 102 9.64 23.61 -1.74
CA GLU A 102 10.44 24.20 -2.81
C GLU A 102 9.54 25.15 -3.60
N LYS A 103 10.01 26.37 -3.81
CA LYS A 103 9.24 27.38 -4.55
C LYS A 103 9.13 26.98 -6.03
N PHE A 104 7.94 27.06 -6.58
CA PHE A 104 7.72 27.15 -8.03
C PHE A 104 7.87 28.61 -8.47
N GLU A 105 8.19 28.82 -9.75
CA GLU A 105 8.30 30.18 -10.32
C GLU A 105 6.99 30.97 -10.22
N CYS A 106 5.86 30.28 -10.07
CA CYS A 106 4.53 30.85 -9.87
C CYS A 106 4.15 31.08 -8.40
N ASP A 107 5.00 30.71 -7.43
CA ASP A 107 4.70 30.94 -6.02
C ASP A 107 4.90 32.43 -5.71
N ILE A 108 3.80 33.17 -5.59
CA ILE A 108 3.77 34.57 -5.16
C ILE A 108 4.23 34.58 -3.69
N SER A 109 5.49 34.90 -3.45
CA SER A 109 6.01 34.92 -2.08
C SER A 109 5.55 36.19 -1.37
N ASP A 110 4.67 36.05 -0.40
CA ASP A 110 4.45 37.12 0.58
C ASP A 110 5.70 37.26 1.46
N PRO A 111 6.18 38.49 1.75
CA PRO A 111 7.36 38.71 2.61
C PRO A 111 7.23 38.09 4.01
N ILE A 112 6.00 37.85 4.47
CA ILE A 112 5.66 37.21 5.75
C ILE A 112 6.07 35.73 5.74
N ASP A 113 5.95 35.04 4.61
CA ASP A 113 6.27 33.61 4.50
C ASP A 113 7.75 33.32 4.66
N GLN A 114 8.62 34.27 4.33
CA GLN A 114 10.07 34.07 4.30
C GLN A 114 10.67 33.84 5.70
N LYS A 115 10.11 34.46 6.75
CA LYS A 115 10.46 34.18 8.16
C LYS A 115 9.87 32.87 8.68
N LEU A 116 8.72 32.45 8.15
CA LEU A 116 8.11 31.16 8.47
C LEU A 116 8.88 29.98 7.87
N PHE A 117 9.81 30.16 6.92
CA PHE A 117 10.59 29.06 6.35
C PHE A 117 11.90 28.73 7.09
N GLU A 118 12.14 29.32 8.26
CA GLU A 118 13.16 28.80 9.15
C GLU A 118 12.84 27.34 9.49
N LYS A 119 13.82 26.46 9.28
CA LYS A 119 13.72 25.01 9.51
C LYS A 119 13.61 24.73 11.01
N ASP A 120 12.47 25.08 11.61
CA ASP A 120 12.19 24.80 13.01
C ASP A 120 11.96 23.29 13.19
N PRO A 121 12.87 22.58 13.88
CA PRO A 121 12.75 21.15 14.08
C PRO A 121 11.48 20.77 14.85
N ILE A 122 10.97 21.65 15.73
CA ILE A 122 9.73 21.43 16.49
C ILE A 122 8.55 21.39 15.54
N ARG A 123 8.47 22.36 14.63
CA ARG A 123 7.39 22.42 13.64
C ARG A 123 7.40 21.21 12.71
N ILE A 124 8.57 20.79 12.23
CA ILE A 124 8.70 19.59 11.38
C ILE A 124 8.25 18.34 12.16
N ALA A 125 8.61 18.23 13.43
CA ALA A 125 8.17 17.14 14.29
C ALA A 125 6.65 17.13 14.48
N ASN A 126 6.03 18.31 14.64
CA ASN A 126 4.58 18.45 14.73
C ASN A 126 3.88 18.01 13.44
N TRP A 127 4.35 18.45 12.26
CA TRP A 127 3.82 18.00 10.97
C TRP A 127 3.96 16.50 10.78
N ARG A 128 5.11 15.92 11.14
CA ARG A 128 5.32 14.46 11.09
C ARG A 128 4.34 13.73 12.01
N THR A 129 4.07 14.27 13.19
CA THR A 129 3.14 13.69 14.16
C THR A 129 1.71 13.75 13.62
N GLN A 130 1.30 14.89 13.08
CA GLN A 130 -0.01 15.06 12.47
C GLN A 130 -0.19 14.19 11.22
N ALA A 131 0.81 14.10 10.35
CA ALA A 131 0.80 13.21 9.19
C ALA A 131 0.65 11.74 9.61
N LYS A 132 1.35 11.31 10.67
CA LYS A 132 1.18 9.97 11.26
C LYS A 132 -0.24 9.76 11.78
N MET A 133 -0.84 10.76 12.45
CA MET A 133 -2.23 10.69 12.92
C MET A 133 -3.21 10.60 11.76
N ASN A 134 -3.02 11.37 10.68
CA ASN A 134 -3.87 11.34 9.49
C ASN A 134 -3.81 9.98 8.80
N LEU A 135 -2.61 9.41 8.67
CA LEU A 135 -2.42 8.04 8.16
C LEU A 135 -3.13 7.00 9.04
N LYS A 136 -3.11 7.16 10.38
CA LYS A 136 -3.83 6.29 11.32
C LYS A 136 -5.35 6.47 11.27
N LYS A 137 -5.87 7.69 11.12
CA LYS A 137 -7.32 7.94 11.00
C LYS A 137 -7.89 7.33 9.72
N ASN A 138 -7.15 7.50 8.61
CA ASN A 138 -7.46 6.84 7.34
C ASN A 138 -7.34 5.32 7.43
N TYR A 139 -6.56 4.80 8.38
CA TYR A 139 -6.52 3.37 8.69
C TYR A 139 -7.72 2.93 9.52
N GLN A 140 -8.10 3.70 10.56
CA GLN A 140 -9.11 3.31 11.55
C GLN A 140 -10.55 3.44 11.10
N SER A 141 -10.88 4.41 10.24
CA SER A 141 -12.17 4.44 9.53
C SER A 141 -12.38 3.20 8.63
N ASP A 142 -11.28 2.56 8.26
CA ASP A 142 -11.18 1.40 7.38
C ASP A 142 -11.05 0.08 8.18
N LEU A 143 -10.97 0.15 9.52
CA LEU A 143 -10.68 -0.94 10.45
C LEU A 143 -11.92 -1.56 11.11
N GLU A 144 -13.11 -0.96 10.99
CA GLU A 144 -14.32 -1.59 11.50
C GLU A 144 -14.60 -2.86 10.67
N SER A 145 -14.12 -3.99 11.19
CA SER A 145 -14.33 -5.28 10.56
C SER A 145 -15.81 -5.64 10.68
N LYS A 146 -16.52 -5.56 9.55
CA LYS A 146 -17.92 -6.01 9.41
C LYS A 146 -18.12 -7.52 9.66
N PHE A 147 -17.06 -8.27 9.97
CA PHE A 147 -17.03 -9.72 10.01
C PHE A 147 -16.54 -10.21 11.37
N LYS A 148 -17.18 -11.26 11.90
CA LYS A 148 -16.84 -11.93 13.15
C LYS A 148 -16.38 -13.37 12.88
N ILE A 149 -15.71 -13.96 13.86
CA ILE A 149 -15.36 -15.38 13.84
C ILE A 149 -16.66 -16.18 13.79
N ASN A 150 -16.68 -17.28 13.01
CA ASN A 150 -17.84 -18.11 12.70
C ASN A 150 -18.89 -17.49 11.74
N ASP A 151 -18.69 -16.27 11.24
CA ASP A 151 -19.56 -15.78 10.15
C ASP A 151 -19.32 -16.57 8.86
N TYR A 152 -20.39 -16.77 8.10
CA TYR A 152 -20.32 -17.32 6.75
C TYR A 152 -20.11 -16.21 5.73
N VAL A 153 -19.19 -16.43 4.80
CA VAL A 153 -18.77 -15.43 3.82
C VAL A 153 -18.63 -16.01 2.42
N LEU A 154 -18.85 -15.14 1.44
CA LEU A 154 -18.55 -15.36 0.02
C LEU A 154 -17.25 -14.64 -0.34
N ILE A 155 -16.41 -15.25 -1.17
CA ILE A 155 -15.16 -14.69 -1.67
C ILE A 155 -15.33 -14.22 -3.11
N ARG A 156 -14.69 -13.10 -3.46
CA ARG A 156 -14.69 -12.56 -4.82
C ARG A 156 -13.75 -13.31 -5.78
N ARG A 157 -14.28 -13.77 -6.91
CA ARG A 157 -13.55 -14.28 -8.08
C ARG A 157 -13.12 -13.10 -8.97
N LYS A 158 -11.82 -12.80 -9.04
CA LYS A 158 -11.28 -11.60 -9.73
C LYS A 158 -11.53 -11.58 -11.25
N HIS A 159 -11.59 -12.73 -11.91
CA HIS A 159 -11.66 -12.85 -13.37
C HIS A 159 -12.99 -13.39 -13.91
N VAL A 160 -14.00 -13.56 -13.05
CA VAL A 160 -15.31 -14.08 -13.46
C VAL A 160 -16.34 -12.97 -13.36
N LYS A 161 -16.88 -12.54 -14.50
CA LYS A 161 -17.90 -11.46 -14.56
C LYS A 161 -19.28 -11.96 -14.11
N ASN A 162 -19.67 -13.17 -14.51
CA ASN A 162 -20.93 -13.80 -14.07
C ASN A 162 -20.73 -14.49 -12.72
N GLN A 163 -21.55 -14.14 -11.72
CA GLN A 163 -21.44 -14.63 -10.34
C GLN A 163 -20.03 -14.42 -9.75
N PRO A 164 -19.60 -13.17 -9.54
CA PRO A 164 -18.26 -12.89 -9.03
C PRO A 164 -18.03 -13.35 -7.59
N TRP A 165 -19.01 -13.96 -6.92
CA TRP A 165 -18.95 -14.40 -5.52
C TRP A 165 -19.00 -15.93 -5.47
N LEU A 166 -18.11 -16.54 -4.70
CA LEU A 166 -17.98 -17.98 -4.49
C LEU A 166 -18.10 -18.28 -3.00
N GLY A 167 -18.82 -19.32 -2.63
CA GLY A 167 -18.98 -19.80 -1.26
C GLY A 167 -20.32 -20.52 -1.09
N PRO A 168 -20.74 -20.82 0.14
CA PRO A 168 -20.27 -20.23 1.40
C PRO A 168 -18.97 -20.83 1.96
N PHE A 169 -18.24 -20.02 2.72
CA PHE A 169 -17.06 -20.38 3.52
C PHE A 169 -17.22 -19.86 4.95
N LYS A 170 -16.53 -20.45 5.92
CA LYS A 170 -16.60 -20.02 7.34
C LYS A 170 -15.33 -19.32 7.78
N ILE A 171 -15.45 -18.22 8.51
CA ILE A 171 -14.32 -17.55 9.15
C ILE A 171 -13.86 -18.35 10.37
N VAL A 172 -12.60 -18.79 10.35
CA VAL A 172 -11.98 -19.58 11.42
C VAL A 172 -11.15 -18.69 12.34
N GLU A 173 -10.35 -17.77 11.79
CA GLU A 173 -9.41 -16.96 12.57
C GLU A 173 -9.21 -15.58 11.95
N THR A 174 -8.90 -14.58 12.78
CA THR A 174 -8.52 -13.23 12.33
C THR A 174 -6.99 -13.09 12.31
N LYS A 175 -6.38 -12.96 11.13
CA LYS A 175 -4.92 -12.74 10.95
C LYS A 175 -4.62 -11.25 10.91
N GLY A 176 -5.07 -10.52 11.93
CA GLY A 176 -5.04 -9.07 12.01
C GLY A 176 -6.39 -8.44 11.68
N SER A 177 -6.41 -7.13 11.42
CA SER A 177 -7.66 -6.39 11.32
C SER A 177 -8.42 -6.52 9.99
N LYS A 178 -7.72 -6.82 8.89
CA LYS A 178 -8.31 -6.92 7.54
C LYS A 178 -8.11 -8.27 6.88
N LEU A 179 -7.33 -9.16 7.46
CA LEU A 179 -7.05 -10.50 6.92
C LEU A 179 -7.75 -11.54 7.79
N PHE A 180 -8.47 -12.43 7.13
CA PHE A 180 -9.25 -13.49 7.76
C PHE A 180 -8.85 -14.82 7.16
N GLU A 181 -8.71 -15.81 8.04
CA GLU A 181 -8.52 -17.19 7.65
C GLU A 181 -9.88 -17.85 7.54
N ILE A 182 -10.19 -18.38 6.37
CA ILE A 182 -11.45 -19.04 6.08
C ILE A 182 -11.22 -20.52 5.76
N ALA A 183 -12.23 -21.33 6.05
CA ALA A 183 -12.26 -22.75 5.75
C ALA A 183 -13.52 -23.12 4.95
N GLY A 184 -13.38 -24.17 4.14
CA GLY A 184 -14.47 -24.86 3.46
C GLY A 184 -14.55 -26.32 3.92
N GLN A 185 -15.34 -27.11 3.22
CA GLN A 185 -15.63 -28.51 3.60
C GLN A 185 -14.37 -29.41 3.59
N ASN A 186 -13.40 -29.11 2.74
CA ASN A 186 -12.12 -29.84 2.64
C ASN A 186 -11.08 -29.48 3.72
N GLN A 187 -11.43 -28.71 4.75
CA GLN A 187 -10.53 -28.20 5.80
C GLN A 187 -9.32 -27.40 5.31
N LYS A 188 -9.20 -27.14 4.00
CA LYS A 188 -8.15 -26.27 3.45
C LYS A 188 -8.43 -24.85 3.90
N LYS A 189 -7.36 -24.15 4.29
CA LYS A 189 -7.45 -22.80 4.82
C LYS A 189 -6.92 -21.79 3.83
N LEU A 190 -7.66 -20.70 3.66
CA LEU A 190 -7.29 -19.60 2.78
C LEU A 190 -7.26 -18.30 3.58
N ILE A 191 -6.22 -17.50 3.40
CA ILE A 191 -6.16 -16.15 3.96
C ILE A 191 -6.73 -15.19 2.91
N VAL A 192 -7.76 -14.44 3.30
CA VAL A 192 -8.50 -13.52 2.44
C VAL A 192 -8.64 -12.16 3.10
N HIS A 193 -8.66 -11.10 2.30
CA HIS A 193 -8.86 -9.73 2.79
C HIS A 193 -10.33 -9.34 2.85
N ASN A 194 -10.72 -8.50 3.82
CA ASN A 194 -12.10 -8.06 4.03
C ASN A 194 -12.78 -7.51 2.74
N ASN A 195 -12.07 -6.75 1.91
CA ASN A 195 -12.58 -6.21 0.64
C ASN A 195 -12.89 -7.27 -0.43
N GLN A 196 -12.42 -8.50 -0.24
CA GLN A 196 -12.68 -9.64 -1.12
C GLN A 196 -13.77 -10.55 -0.56
N MET A 197 -14.39 -10.18 0.57
CA MET A 197 -15.41 -10.97 1.23
C MET A 197 -16.75 -10.24 1.29
N LYS A 198 -17.83 -11.00 1.36
CA LYS A 198 -19.19 -10.53 1.68
C LYS A 198 -19.85 -11.50 2.64
N LEU A 199 -20.69 -11.00 3.55
CA LEU A 199 -21.51 -11.85 4.42
C LEU A 199 -22.47 -12.68 3.57
N TYR A 200 -22.59 -13.95 3.93
CA TYR A 200 -23.64 -14.83 3.45
C TYR A 200 -24.84 -14.66 4.36
N ILE A 201 -25.99 -14.26 3.80
CA ILE A 201 -27.16 -13.80 4.58
C ILE A 201 -28.14 -14.94 4.85
N ASN A 202 -28.09 -16.02 4.08
CA ASN A 202 -29.02 -17.14 4.23
C ASN A 202 -28.58 -18.07 5.37
N ASP A 203 -29.54 -18.78 5.96
CA ASP A 203 -29.26 -19.84 6.94
C ASP A 203 -28.30 -20.85 6.31
N CYS A 204 -27.14 -21.00 6.94
CA CYS A 204 -26.03 -21.81 6.46
C CYS A 204 -25.51 -22.66 7.61
N THR A 205 -25.25 -23.92 7.33
CA THR A 205 -24.60 -24.85 8.24
C THR A 205 -23.24 -25.26 7.70
N ASP A 206 -22.41 -25.89 8.55
CA ASP A 206 -21.07 -26.35 8.14
C ASP A 206 -21.13 -27.40 7.00
N SER A 207 -22.28 -28.06 6.79
CA SER A 207 -22.51 -28.98 5.67
C SER A 207 -22.72 -28.29 4.31
N ASP A 208 -23.10 -27.01 4.30
CA ASP A 208 -23.36 -26.25 3.07
C ASP A 208 -22.10 -25.59 2.50
N LEU A 209 -20.97 -25.72 3.21
CA LEU A 209 -19.70 -25.14 2.81
C LEU A 209 -19.18 -25.76 1.52
N ILE A 210 -18.64 -24.92 0.63
CA ILE A 210 -17.98 -25.40 -0.59
C ILE A 210 -16.50 -25.69 -0.31
N ASN A 211 -15.91 -26.61 -1.07
CA ASN A 211 -14.47 -26.86 -1.04
C ASN A 211 -13.66 -25.61 -1.42
N VAL A 212 -12.63 -25.28 -0.63
CA VAL A 212 -11.71 -24.20 -0.99
C VAL A 212 -10.91 -24.63 -2.23
N PRO A 213 -10.92 -23.83 -3.32
CA PRO A 213 -10.16 -24.16 -4.52
C PRO A 213 -8.66 -24.24 -4.22
N SER A 214 -7.99 -25.21 -4.83
CA SER A 214 -6.54 -25.37 -4.71
C SER A 214 -5.84 -24.10 -5.22
N ARG A 215 -4.87 -23.57 -4.45
CA ARG A 215 -4.05 -22.44 -4.89
C ARG A 215 -3.26 -22.84 -6.14
N GLY A 216 -3.69 -22.37 -7.31
CA GLY A 216 -3.00 -22.59 -8.56
C GLY A 216 -3.85 -22.17 -9.76
N ARG A 217 -3.23 -21.47 -10.71
CA ARG A 217 -3.75 -21.30 -12.08
C ARG A 217 -4.06 -22.71 -12.62
N PRO A 218 -5.21 -22.97 -13.26
CA PRO A 218 -5.37 -24.21 -14.02
C PRO A 218 -4.25 -24.21 -15.07
N ARG A 219 -3.34 -25.18 -14.99
CA ARG A 219 -2.62 -25.58 -16.19
C ARG A 219 -3.64 -26.43 -16.94
N GLU A 220 -4.04 -25.97 -18.12
CA GLU A 220 -4.66 -26.83 -19.11
C GLU A 220 -3.70 -28.01 -19.31
N LEU A 221 -4.21 -29.22 -19.06
CA LEU A 221 -3.56 -30.44 -19.48
C LEU A 221 -3.93 -30.61 -20.94
N ASP A 222 -2.95 -30.38 -21.83
CA ASP A 222 -2.93 -31.01 -23.15
C ASP A 222 -2.66 -32.52 -22.98
#